data_AF-A0A2A4ZJS6-F1
#
_entry.id   AF-A0A2A4ZJS6-F1
#
_cell.length_a   1.000
_cell.length_b   1.000
_cell.length_c   1.000
_cell.angle_alpha   90.00
_cell.angle_beta   90.00
_cell.angle_gamma   90.00
#
_symmetry.space_group_name_H-M   'P 1'
#
loop_
_entity.id
_entity.type
_entity.pdbx_description
1 polymer ?
#
loop_
_entity_poly.entity_id
_entity_poly.type
_entity_poly.pdbx_seq_one_letter_code
_entity_poly.pdbx_strand_id
1 'polypeptide(L)'
;MHPCRVGALALVQFRLRMNYLSALQHFHSLLHPASYVEIGCRHGISLALSHCPSLAIDPDFEITQPLTAPTRIFRETSDAFFAARDLSALLEGPVDLAFVDGMHRADYVLRDILNLERHANGRSVIVIDDVLPEDISWTSRERNTQAWTGDVYKIIPFLRRHRPDLAITVFDIEMKGLAVIHRLDPTNQSLQTQLARHEAALAGDSFALGSAQEIRRQLDPQPVEHLPDFIANLKAARDHSPEPTANLTTAAPAYLDLLKRSLLNEVYLDDELRIQYLRGCLEDGEEYSYQTLHDIRQTQAPALEELKLSRQVGRFPGRDIHKSGFSHTMMGRLRLDSLHSCLDHIQSHAIGGDLVECGVWRGGGCILMAGWARAHAVTDRQILVADSFDGLPAPSLEQDKGLDLSKDKFPQLAVSETTVRDNFAAYGLLDERVIFLKGWFCDTLQEAPTQSIALLRMDGDLYESTMDTLVALYDRVSPGGVVIVDDYGALAVCRQALEDFFANRAEDVPALHRIDWTGAYFYKPATADKEA
;
A
#
# COMPACT_ATOMS: atom_id res chain seq x y z
N MET A 1 6.06 36.99 -64.84
CA MET A 1 6.95 37.00 -63.66
C MET A 1 6.69 38.30 -62.89
N HIS A 2 5.90 38.23 -61.83
CA HIS A 2 5.60 39.36 -60.94
C HIS A 2 6.19 39.09 -59.56
N PRO A 3 6.82 40.07 -58.91
CA PRO A 3 7.56 39.85 -57.68
C PRO A 3 6.64 39.78 -56.47
N CYS A 4 7.06 38.92 -55.54
CA CYS A 4 6.46 38.57 -54.26
C CYS A 4 6.16 39.80 -53.38
N ARG A 5 4.93 39.90 -52.86
CA ARG A 5 4.60 40.65 -51.66
C ARG A 5 4.51 39.68 -50.50
N VAL A 6 5.38 39.87 -49.51
CA VAL A 6 5.35 39.22 -48.20
C VAL A 6 4.08 39.67 -47.48
N GLY A 7 3.08 38.79 -47.41
CA GLY A 7 1.90 38.95 -46.56
C GLY A 7 2.18 38.35 -45.19
N ALA A 8 1.86 39.11 -44.14
CA ALA A 8 1.97 38.73 -42.74
C ALA A 8 1.33 37.34 -42.51
N LEU A 9 2.14 36.38 -42.04
CA LEU A 9 1.62 35.15 -41.46
C LEU A 9 0.84 35.52 -40.20
N ALA A 10 -0.46 35.28 -40.24
CA ALA A 10 -1.29 35.20 -39.04
C ALA A 10 -0.68 34.14 -38.12
N LEU A 11 -0.41 34.53 -36.86
CA LEU A 11 -0.12 33.61 -35.78
C LEU A 11 -1.34 32.69 -35.59
N VAL A 12 -1.28 31.50 -36.18
CA VAL A 12 -2.12 30.38 -35.75
C VAL A 12 -1.50 29.90 -34.44
N GLN A 13 -2.06 30.34 -33.31
CA GLN A 13 -1.78 29.74 -32.01
C GLN A 13 -2.19 28.25 -32.08
N PHE A 14 -1.20 27.37 -32.17
CA PHE A 14 -1.37 25.96 -31.84
C PHE A 14 -1.78 25.89 -30.36
N ARG A 15 -3.08 25.80 -30.07
CA ARG A 15 -3.55 25.46 -28.72
C ARG A 15 -3.05 24.04 -28.42
N LEU A 16 -2.27 23.89 -27.35
CA LEU A 16 -1.99 22.57 -26.79
C LEU A 16 -3.34 21.99 -26.35
N ARG A 17 -3.72 20.83 -26.89
CA ARG A 17 -4.98 20.18 -26.53
C ARG A 17 -4.69 19.15 -25.43
N MET A 18 -5.33 19.32 -24.27
CA MET A 18 -5.32 18.35 -23.18
C MET A 18 -6.63 17.58 -23.22
N ASN A 19 -6.55 16.25 -23.15
CA ASN A 19 -7.72 15.39 -23.00
C ASN A 19 -8.11 15.22 -21.52
N TYR A 20 -9.31 14.70 -21.27
CA TYR A 20 -9.85 14.55 -19.91
C TYR A 20 -9.02 13.59 -19.04
N LEU A 21 -8.41 12.54 -19.60
CA LEU A 21 -7.55 11.62 -18.83
C LEU A 21 -6.30 12.32 -18.30
N SER A 22 -5.67 13.17 -19.13
CA SER A 22 -4.54 14.00 -18.68
C SER A 22 -4.96 14.99 -17.59
N ALA A 23 -6.16 15.57 -17.69
CA ALA A 23 -6.70 16.43 -16.65
C ALA A 23 -6.93 15.67 -15.33
N LEU A 24 -7.54 14.49 -15.37
CA LEU A 24 -7.72 13.63 -14.18
C LEU A 24 -6.38 13.17 -13.58
N GLN A 25 -5.40 12.85 -14.41
CA GLN A 25 -4.05 12.52 -13.95
C GLN A 25 -3.42 13.69 -13.18
N HIS A 26 -3.65 14.95 -13.60
CA HIS A 26 -3.23 16.12 -12.84
C HIS A 26 -3.95 16.23 -11.49
N PHE A 27 -5.25 15.92 -11.41
CA PHE A 27 -5.94 15.87 -10.12
C PHE A 27 -5.32 14.84 -9.19
N HIS A 28 -5.11 13.59 -9.64
CA HIS A 28 -4.51 12.56 -8.79
C HIS A 28 -3.07 12.90 -8.36
N SER A 29 -2.26 13.44 -9.27
CA SER A 29 -0.83 13.71 -9.00
C SER A 29 -0.53 15.01 -8.25
N LEU A 30 -1.38 16.04 -8.38
CA LEU A 30 -1.15 17.34 -7.73
C LEU A 30 -1.99 17.49 -6.47
N LEU A 31 -3.26 17.05 -6.51
CA LEU A 31 -4.18 17.18 -5.38
C LEU A 31 -3.91 16.16 -4.27
N HIS A 32 -3.35 14.99 -4.63
CA HIS A 32 -3.11 13.87 -3.73
C HIS A 32 -4.34 13.51 -2.89
N PRO A 33 -5.45 13.10 -3.53
CA PRO A 33 -6.70 12.88 -2.82
C PRO A 33 -6.59 11.72 -1.82
N ALA A 34 -7.21 11.87 -0.65
CA ALA A 34 -7.28 10.82 0.37
C ALA A 34 -8.29 9.72 0.03
N SER A 35 -9.33 10.06 -0.74
CA SER A 35 -10.35 9.14 -1.23
C SER A 35 -10.85 9.59 -2.61
N TYR A 36 -11.26 8.64 -3.45
CA TYR A 36 -11.75 8.93 -4.80
C TYR A 36 -13.06 8.22 -5.11
N VAL A 37 -14.01 8.93 -5.74
CA VAL A 37 -15.29 8.36 -6.19
C VAL A 37 -15.51 8.63 -7.67
N GLU A 38 -15.81 7.59 -8.44
CA GLU A 38 -16.10 7.69 -9.87
C GLU A 38 -17.51 7.20 -10.18
N ILE A 39 -18.32 8.04 -10.80
CA ILE A 39 -19.65 7.68 -11.31
C ILE A 39 -19.55 7.60 -12.84
N GLY A 40 -19.76 6.41 -13.40
CA GLY A 40 -19.59 6.14 -14.83
C GLY A 40 -18.19 5.66 -15.22
N CYS A 41 -17.70 4.59 -14.60
CA CYS A 41 -16.32 4.14 -14.82
C CYS A 41 -16.08 3.35 -16.12
N ARG A 42 -17.14 2.79 -16.73
CA ARG A 42 -17.13 2.06 -18.00
C ARG A 42 -15.99 1.02 -18.10
N HIS A 43 -14.88 1.37 -18.75
CA HIS A 43 -13.75 0.45 -18.95
C HIS A 43 -12.66 0.54 -17.86
N GLY A 44 -12.77 1.50 -16.93
CA GLY A 44 -11.83 1.72 -15.83
C GLY A 44 -10.59 2.53 -16.19
N ILE A 45 -10.56 3.24 -17.32
CA ILE A 45 -9.36 3.99 -17.77
C ILE A 45 -9.09 5.21 -16.88
N SER A 46 -10.10 6.01 -16.57
CA SER A 46 -10.03 7.09 -15.59
C SER A 46 -9.79 6.56 -14.18
N LEU A 47 -10.52 5.51 -13.79
CA LEU A 47 -10.40 4.88 -12.48
C LEU A 47 -8.99 4.36 -12.17
N ALA A 48 -8.28 3.84 -13.18
CA ALA A 48 -6.92 3.33 -13.03
C ALA A 48 -5.87 4.41 -12.72
N LEU A 49 -6.20 5.70 -12.90
CA LEU A 49 -5.32 6.82 -12.54
C LEU A 49 -5.24 7.05 -11.02
N SER A 50 -6.15 6.43 -10.24
CA SER A 50 -6.20 6.61 -8.80
C SER A 50 -5.13 5.79 -8.06
N HIS A 51 -4.58 6.39 -6.99
CA HIS A 51 -3.63 5.77 -6.07
C HIS A 51 -4.13 5.74 -4.61
N CYS A 52 -5.38 6.13 -4.37
CA CYS A 52 -6.00 6.19 -3.04
C CYS A 52 -7.23 5.26 -2.96
N PRO A 53 -7.75 4.94 -1.75
CA PRO A 53 -9.01 4.22 -1.60
C PRO A 53 -10.10 4.78 -2.51
N SER A 54 -10.61 3.93 -3.41
CA SER A 54 -11.47 4.34 -4.51
C SER A 54 -12.79 3.58 -4.52
N LEU A 55 -13.85 4.26 -4.96
CA LEU A 55 -15.16 3.67 -5.14
C LEU A 55 -15.71 4.03 -6.52
N ALA A 56 -16.16 3.05 -7.29
CA ALA A 56 -16.76 3.27 -8.60
C ALA A 56 -18.20 2.76 -8.67
N ILE A 57 -19.09 3.52 -9.30
CA ILE A 57 -20.52 3.21 -9.44
C ILE A 57 -20.90 3.31 -10.92
N ASP A 58 -21.32 2.19 -11.50
CA ASP A 58 -21.73 2.12 -12.90
C ASP A 58 -22.58 0.87 -13.15
N PRO A 59 -23.81 0.98 -13.69
CA PRO A 59 -24.65 -0.19 -13.97
C PRO A 59 -24.10 -1.09 -15.08
N ASP A 60 -23.24 -0.58 -15.98
CA ASP A 60 -22.83 -1.24 -17.23
C ASP A 60 -21.31 -1.17 -17.46
N PHE A 61 -20.51 -1.34 -16.40
CA PHE A 61 -19.05 -1.38 -16.54
C PHE A 61 -18.52 -2.70 -17.12
N GLU A 62 -17.37 -2.59 -17.78
CA GLU A 62 -16.49 -3.67 -18.23
C GLU A 62 -15.03 -3.27 -17.94
N ILE A 63 -14.58 -3.43 -16.69
CA ILE A 63 -13.21 -3.04 -16.31
C ILE A 63 -12.20 -3.88 -17.07
N THR A 64 -11.40 -3.22 -17.89
CA THR A 64 -10.32 -3.83 -18.69
C THR A 64 -8.93 -3.37 -18.25
N GLN A 65 -8.86 -2.40 -17.33
CA GLN A 65 -7.62 -1.84 -16.84
C GLN A 65 -7.20 -2.47 -15.50
N PRO A 66 -5.89 -2.66 -15.25
CA PRO A 66 -5.40 -3.02 -13.93
C PRO A 66 -5.65 -1.85 -12.96
N LEU A 67 -6.27 -2.14 -11.82
CA LEU A 67 -6.51 -1.16 -10.76
C LEU A 67 -5.46 -1.37 -9.66
N THR A 68 -4.63 -0.36 -9.42
CA THR A 68 -3.54 -0.44 -8.43
C THR A 68 -3.97 -0.01 -7.04
N ALA A 69 -4.93 0.90 -6.94
CA ALA A 69 -5.50 1.34 -5.67
C ALA A 69 -6.56 0.36 -5.12
N PRO A 70 -6.72 0.27 -3.78
CA PRO A 70 -7.85 -0.44 -3.19
C PRO A 70 -9.17 0.13 -3.70
N THR A 71 -9.90 -0.64 -4.52
CA THR A 71 -11.06 -0.15 -5.26
C THR A 71 -12.29 -1.03 -5.03
N ARG A 72 -13.42 -0.42 -4.66
CA ARG A 72 -14.73 -1.08 -4.58
C ARG A 72 -15.59 -0.65 -5.78
N ILE A 73 -16.18 -1.59 -6.51
CA ILE A 73 -16.96 -1.29 -7.72
C ILE A 73 -18.37 -1.84 -7.57
N PHE A 74 -19.37 -1.02 -7.86
CA PHE A 74 -20.78 -1.33 -7.70
C PHE A 74 -21.50 -1.33 -9.04
N ARG A 75 -22.04 -2.49 -9.43
CA ARG A 75 -22.78 -2.69 -10.68
C ARG A 75 -24.25 -2.30 -10.51
N GLU A 76 -24.51 -1.00 -10.38
CA GLU A 76 -25.85 -0.44 -10.21
C GLU A 76 -25.87 1.05 -10.59
N THR A 77 -27.06 1.66 -10.65
CA THR A 77 -27.17 3.11 -10.87
C THR A 77 -26.72 3.88 -9.63
N SER A 78 -26.22 5.11 -9.81
CA SER A 78 -25.86 5.99 -8.69
C SER A 78 -27.03 6.23 -7.74
N ASP A 79 -28.24 6.44 -8.28
CA ASP A 79 -29.47 6.56 -7.47
C ASP A 79 -29.70 5.37 -6.54
N ALA A 80 -29.57 4.14 -7.06
CA ALA A 80 -29.76 2.93 -6.27
C ALA A 80 -28.67 2.79 -5.21
N PHE A 81 -27.42 3.10 -5.58
CA PHE A 81 -26.29 3.07 -4.67
C PHE A 81 -26.49 3.98 -3.47
N PHE A 82 -26.78 5.27 -3.72
CA PHE A 82 -26.94 6.29 -2.67
C PHE A 82 -28.22 6.11 -1.85
N ALA A 83 -29.25 5.45 -2.39
CA ALA A 83 -30.45 5.11 -1.63
C ALA A 83 -30.20 3.99 -0.60
N ALA A 84 -29.26 3.08 -0.88
CA ALA A 84 -29.05 1.87 -0.09
C ALA A 84 -27.84 1.92 0.84
N ARG A 85 -26.89 2.86 0.63
CA ARG A 85 -25.57 2.82 1.28
C ARG A 85 -25.11 4.18 1.77
N ASP A 86 -24.35 4.15 2.85
CA ASP A 86 -23.57 5.28 3.33
C ASP A 86 -22.19 5.26 2.67
N LEU A 87 -21.96 6.21 1.76
CA LEU A 87 -20.70 6.34 1.04
C LEU A 87 -19.51 6.61 1.99
N SER A 88 -19.71 7.42 3.03
CA SER A 88 -18.62 7.78 3.95
C SER A 88 -18.15 6.57 4.77
N ALA A 89 -19.08 5.69 5.15
CA ALA A 89 -18.74 4.44 5.83
C ALA A 89 -17.94 3.49 4.91
N LEU A 90 -18.24 3.47 3.61
CA LEU A 90 -17.52 2.63 2.64
C LEU A 90 -16.11 3.17 2.32
N LEU A 91 -15.93 4.49 2.36
CA LEU A 91 -14.63 5.15 2.16
C LEU A 91 -13.81 5.25 3.45
N GLU A 92 -14.41 4.95 4.61
CA GLU A 92 -13.83 5.21 5.94
C GLU A 92 -13.46 6.70 6.15
N GLY A 93 -14.22 7.60 5.51
CA GLY A 93 -13.94 9.02 5.50
C GLY A 93 -14.85 9.79 4.52
N PRO A 94 -14.67 11.12 4.41
CA PRO A 94 -15.39 11.92 3.43
C PRO A 94 -14.90 11.61 2.00
N VAL A 95 -15.73 11.95 1.01
CA VAL A 95 -15.33 12.05 -0.39
C VAL A 95 -14.31 13.18 -0.52
N ASP A 96 -13.10 12.93 -1.00
CA ASP A 96 -12.10 13.97 -1.18
C ASP A 96 -12.04 14.48 -2.64
N LEU A 97 -11.95 13.55 -3.60
CA LEU A 97 -12.11 13.83 -5.02
C LEU A 97 -13.23 12.96 -5.59
N ALA A 98 -14.09 13.53 -6.42
CA ALA A 98 -15.05 12.78 -7.20
C ALA A 98 -15.03 13.15 -8.67
N PHE A 99 -15.26 12.18 -9.54
CA PHE A 99 -15.44 12.36 -10.97
C PHE A 99 -16.82 11.85 -11.40
N VAL A 100 -17.57 12.71 -12.09
CA VAL A 100 -18.93 12.44 -12.57
C VAL A 100 -18.92 12.43 -14.10
N ASP A 101 -19.01 11.22 -14.67
CA ASP A 101 -19.09 10.92 -16.11
C ASP A 101 -20.16 9.83 -16.36
N GLY A 102 -21.29 9.94 -15.66
CA GLY A 102 -22.38 8.97 -15.68
C GLY A 102 -23.35 9.16 -16.84
N MET A 103 -24.64 9.34 -16.53
CA MET A 103 -25.64 9.63 -17.56
C MET A 103 -25.56 11.11 -17.95
N HIS A 104 -25.45 11.41 -19.25
CA HIS A 104 -25.24 12.78 -19.76
C HIS A 104 -26.53 13.63 -19.75
N ARG A 105 -27.19 13.70 -18.60
CA ARG A 105 -28.44 14.43 -18.38
C ARG A 105 -28.28 15.30 -17.16
N ALA A 106 -28.56 16.60 -17.29
CA ALA A 106 -28.29 17.55 -16.21
C ALA A 106 -29.03 17.24 -14.89
N ASP A 107 -30.23 16.67 -14.95
CA ASP A 107 -31.01 16.21 -13.80
C ASP A 107 -30.39 14.99 -13.08
N TYR A 108 -29.64 14.14 -13.79
CA TYR A 108 -28.87 13.05 -13.19
C TYR A 108 -27.61 13.58 -12.52
N VAL A 109 -26.86 14.44 -13.24
CA VAL A 109 -25.67 15.10 -12.70
C VAL A 109 -26.01 15.92 -11.45
N LEU A 110 -27.16 16.59 -11.40
CA LEU A 110 -27.61 17.28 -10.19
C LEU A 110 -27.73 16.32 -9.00
N ARG A 111 -28.36 15.16 -9.18
CA ARG A 111 -28.49 14.15 -8.10
C ARG A 111 -27.15 13.61 -7.66
N ASP A 112 -26.25 13.33 -8.60
CA ASP A 112 -24.90 12.86 -8.29
C ASP A 112 -24.13 13.89 -7.45
N ILE A 113 -24.17 15.18 -7.83
CA ILE A 113 -23.54 16.26 -7.05
C ILE A 113 -24.13 16.34 -5.64
N LEU A 114 -25.46 16.34 -5.50
CA LEU A 114 -26.12 16.46 -4.20
C LEU A 114 -25.86 15.24 -3.29
N ASN A 115 -25.78 14.05 -3.88
CA ASN A 115 -25.45 12.83 -3.15
C ASN A 115 -23.98 12.82 -2.72
N LEU A 116 -23.05 13.21 -3.59
CA LEU A 116 -21.63 13.33 -3.27
C LEU A 116 -21.39 14.42 -2.20
N GLU A 117 -22.03 15.59 -2.31
CA GLU A 117 -21.89 16.70 -1.37
C GLU A 117 -22.26 16.29 0.06
N ARG A 118 -23.31 15.46 0.25
CA ARG A 118 -23.70 14.96 1.58
C ARG A 118 -22.58 14.18 2.29
N HIS A 119 -21.69 13.56 1.52
CA HIS A 119 -20.57 12.76 2.01
C HIS A 119 -19.22 13.47 1.86
N ALA A 120 -19.23 14.74 1.45
CA ALA A 120 -18.05 15.56 1.24
C ALA A 120 -17.66 16.36 2.50
N ASN A 121 -16.56 17.10 2.39
CA ASN A 121 -16.15 18.15 3.33
C ASN A 121 -15.88 19.46 2.55
N GLY A 122 -15.58 20.55 3.26
CA GLY A 122 -15.37 21.86 2.62
C GLY A 122 -14.17 21.94 1.65
N ARG A 123 -13.26 20.96 1.68
CA ARG A 123 -12.07 20.85 0.82
C ARG A 123 -12.26 19.91 -0.37
N SER A 124 -13.34 19.14 -0.37
CA SER A 124 -13.64 18.17 -1.41
C SER A 124 -13.83 18.83 -2.77
N VAL A 125 -13.47 18.10 -3.82
CA VAL A 125 -13.52 18.56 -5.21
C VAL A 125 -14.37 17.59 -6.01
N ILE A 126 -15.36 18.11 -6.74
CA ILE A 126 -16.14 17.34 -7.72
C ILE A 126 -15.77 17.82 -9.12
N VAL A 127 -15.37 16.89 -9.96
CA VAL A 127 -15.01 17.07 -11.37
C VAL A 127 -16.14 16.50 -12.21
N ILE A 128 -16.61 17.23 -13.20
CA ILE A 128 -17.74 16.85 -14.07
C ILE A 128 -17.28 16.96 -15.52
N ASP A 129 -17.45 15.88 -16.29
CA ASP A 129 -17.16 15.87 -17.73
C ASP A 129 -18.36 16.44 -18.54
N ASP A 130 -18.18 16.58 -19.85
CA ASP A 130 -19.28 16.80 -20.80
C ASP A 130 -20.02 18.15 -20.68
N VAL A 131 -19.41 19.13 -20.04
CA VAL A 131 -20.03 20.45 -19.80
C VAL A 131 -19.92 21.44 -20.97
N LEU A 132 -19.03 21.21 -21.93
CA LEU A 132 -18.68 22.15 -23.01
C LEU A 132 -18.64 21.45 -24.39
N PRO A 133 -19.80 21.20 -25.02
CA PRO A 133 -19.88 20.64 -26.38
C PRO A 133 -19.23 21.54 -27.44
N GLU A 134 -18.49 20.94 -28.39
CA GLU A 134 -18.04 21.65 -29.61
C GLU A 134 -19.18 21.86 -30.63
N ASP A 135 -20.16 20.95 -30.64
CA ASP A 135 -21.32 20.99 -31.54
C ASP A 135 -22.63 20.88 -30.75
N ILE A 136 -23.61 21.72 -31.08
CA ILE A 136 -24.91 21.75 -30.40
C ILE A 136 -25.70 20.44 -30.57
N SER A 137 -25.46 19.69 -31.65
CA SER A 137 -26.09 18.38 -31.86
C SER A 137 -25.72 17.34 -30.80
N TRP A 138 -24.59 17.51 -30.10
CA TRP A 138 -24.14 16.61 -29.04
C TRP A 138 -24.96 16.76 -27.76
N THR A 139 -25.75 17.83 -27.65
CA THR A 139 -26.50 18.14 -26.42
C THR A 139 -27.88 17.50 -26.33
N SER A 140 -28.23 16.65 -27.28
CA SER A 140 -29.48 15.90 -27.27
C SER A 140 -29.57 15.03 -26.01
N ARG A 141 -30.75 14.95 -25.36
CA ARG A 141 -30.99 14.05 -24.21
C ARG A 141 -31.00 12.57 -24.60
N GLU A 142 -31.07 12.28 -25.90
CA GLU A 142 -30.91 10.95 -26.48
C GLU A 142 -29.63 10.91 -27.32
N ARG A 143 -28.83 9.87 -27.12
CA ARG A 143 -27.60 9.68 -27.89
C ARG A 143 -27.93 9.38 -29.35
N ASN A 144 -27.64 10.33 -30.23
CA ASN A 144 -27.88 10.25 -31.66
C ASN A 144 -26.61 10.49 -32.50
N THR A 145 -25.47 10.69 -31.85
CA THR A 145 -24.17 11.06 -32.42
C THR A 145 -23.05 10.22 -31.79
N GLN A 146 -21.88 10.17 -32.45
CA GLN A 146 -20.73 9.41 -31.94
C GLN A 146 -20.17 10.05 -30.66
N ALA A 147 -19.88 11.36 -30.72
CA ALA A 147 -19.65 12.19 -29.54
C ALA A 147 -20.99 12.64 -28.97
N TRP A 148 -21.14 12.58 -27.64
CA TRP A 148 -22.38 12.90 -26.96
C TRP A 148 -22.04 13.48 -25.60
N THR A 149 -22.45 14.71 -25.33
CA THR A 149 -22.32 15.38 -24.02
C THR A 149 -23.66 15.56 -23.32
N GLY A 150 -24.75 15.31 -24.05
CA GLY A 150 -26.10 15.58 -23.60
C GLY A 150 -26.27 17.01 -23.08
N ASP A 151 -27.25 17.22 -22.22
CA ASP A 151 -27.57 18.56 -21.75
C ASP A 151 -26.84 18.94 -20.44
N VAL A 152 -25.74 18.26 -20.13
CA VAL A 152 -24.96 18.43 -18.87
C VAL A 152 -24.54 19.89 -18.66
N TYR A 153 -24.19 20.63 -19.71
CA TYR A 153 -23.84 22.05 -19.62
C TYR A 153 -24.84 22.91 -18.84
N LYS A 154 -26.13 22.53 -18.82
CA LYS A 154 -27.21 23.22 -18.08
C LYS A 154 -26.95 23.26 -16.57
N ILE A 155 -26.19 22.31 -16.02
CA ILE A 155 -25.89 22.25 -14.59
C ILE A 155 -25.10 23.47 -14.11
N ILE A 156 -24.23 24.02 -14.96
CA ILE A 156 -23.36 25.14 -14.60
C ILE A 156 -24.14 26.43 -14.36
N PRO A 157 -24.95 26.96 -15.30
CA PRO A 157 -25.76 28.14 -15.05
C PRO A 157 -26.83 27.89 -13.97
N PHE A 158 -27.33 26.66 -13.83
CA PHE A 158 -28.25 26.29 -12.76
C PHE A 158 -27.59 26.45 -11.38
N LEU A 159 -26.44 25.81 -11.14
CA LEU A 159 -25.75 25.89 -9.86
C LEU A 159 -25.23 27.29 -9.57
N ARG A 160 -24.70 28.02 -10.56
CA ARG A 160 -24.31 29.44 -10.38
C ARG A 160 -25.48 30.31 -9.90
N ARG A 161 -26.71 30.00 -10.33
CA ARG A 161 -27.93 30.73 -9.93
C ARG A 161 -28.43 30.32 -8.55
N HIS A 162 -28.40 29.02 -8.23
CA HIS A 162 -29.06 28.48 -7.04
C HIS A 162 -28.13 28.19 -5.86
N ARG A 163 -26.83 28.05 -6.12
CA ARG A 163 -25.76 27.75 -5.17
C ARG A 163 -24.57 28.69 -5.37
N PRO A 164 -24.75 30.01 -5.16
CA PRO A 164 -23.68 31.00 -5.31
C PRO A 164 -22.53 30.83 -4.29
N ASP A 165 -22.73 29.99 -3.28
CA ASP A 165 -21.72 29.55 -2.32
C ASP A 165 -20.65 28.64 -2.95
N LEU A 166 -21.03 27.84 -3.96
CA LEU A 166 -20.09 26.96 -4.66
C LEU A 166 -19.11 27.78 -5.52
N ALA A 167 -17.86 27.34 -5.59
CA ALA A 167 -16.94 27.79 -6.63
C ALA A 167 -16.97 26.81 -7.80
N ILE A 168 -17.26 27.33 -9.00
CA ILE A 168 -17.42 26.52 -10.22
C ILE A 168 -16.57 27.11 -11.34
N THR A 169 -15.53 26.38 -11.71
CA THR A 169 -14.61 26.75 -12.79
C THR A 169 -14.73 25.74 -13.93
N VAL A 170 -14.93 26.21 -15.16
CA VAL A 170 -14.97 25.36 -16.36
C VAL A 170 -13.64 25.50 -17.08
N PHE A 171 -13.05 24.39 -17.53
CA PHE A 171 -11.82 24.36 -18.32
C PHE A 171 -12.11 23.85 -19.73
N ASP A 172 -11.39 24.42 -20.70
CA ASP A 172 -11.46 24.07 -22.12
C ASP A 172 -10.71 22.77 -22.45
N ILE A 173 -11.09 21.67 -21.79
CA ILE A 173 -10.62 20.31 -22.12
C ILE A 173 -11.13 19.94 -23.52
N GLU A 174 -10.27 19.28 -24.31
CA GLU A 174 -10.56 18.90 -25.69
C GLU A 174 -11.90 18.15 -25.82
N MET A 175 -12.66 18.47 -26.88
CA MET A 175 -13.98 17.94 -27.25
C MET A 175 -15.14 18.33 -26.33
N LYS A 176 -14.98 18.20 -25.02
CA LYS A 176 -16.14 18.12 -24.12
C LYS A 176 -16.11 19.07 -22.93
N GLY A 177 -14.96 19.67 -22.63
CA GLY A 177 -14.74 20.51 -21.44
C GLY A 177 -15.00 19.81 -20.12
N LEU A 178 -14.51 20.43 -19.04
CA LEU A 178 -14.59 19.85 -17.70
C LEU A 178 -14.87 20.94 -16.67
N ALA A 179 -15.81 20.70 -15.77
CA ALA A 179 -16.12 21.61 -14.68
C ALA A 179 -15.55 21.10 -13.36
N VAL A 180 -15.02 22.01 -12.56
CA VAL A 180 -14.50 21.74 -11.22
C VAL A 180 -15.32 22.52 -10.21
N ILE A 181 -15.90 21.80 -9.26
CA ILE A 181 -16.72 22.34 -8.18
C ILE A 181 -16.01 22.11 -6.85
N HIS A 182 -15.92 23.16 -6.02
CA HIS A 182 -15.38 23.08 -4.66
C HIS A 182 -16.08 24.10 -3.73
N ARG A 183 -15.70 24.10 -2.44
CA ARG A 183 -16.42 24.76 -1.33
C ARG A 183 -17.80 24.16 -1.09
N LEU A 184 -17.86 22.83 -1.10
CA LEU A 184 -19.05 22.06 -0.81
C LEU A 184 -19.47 22.23 0.66
N ASP A 185 -20.77 22.21 0.90
CA ASP A 185 -21.35 22.24 2.25
C ASP A 185 -22.26 21.03 2.44
N PRO A 186 -21.80 19.96 3.14
CA PRO A 186 -22.58 18.74 3.33
C PRO A 186 -23.88 18.97 4.13
N THR A 187 -24.02 20.11 4.80
CA THR A 187 -25.22 20.47 5.56
C THR A 187 -26.27 21.20 4.73
N ASN A 188 -25.90 21.67 3.52
CA ASN A 188 -26.78 22.43 2.66
C ASN A 188 -27.80 21.52 1.96
N GLN A 189 -29.08 21.68 2.32
CA GLN A 189 -30.20 20.91 1.73
C GLN A 189 -31.17 21.78 0.91
N SER A 190 -30.73 22.97 0.50
CA SER A 190 -31.61 23.98 -0.11
C SER A 190 -32.32 23.46 -1.38
N LEU A 191 -31.58 22.78 -2.26
CA LEU A 191 -32.10 22.25 -3.53
C LEU A 191 -32.98 21.01 -3.34
N GLN A 192 -32.72 20.20 -2.31
CA GLN A 192 -33.41 18.94 -2.04
C GLN A 192 -34.89 19.18 -1.68
N THR A 193 -35.20 20.33 -1.07
CA THR A 193 -36.59 20.70 -0.71
C THR A 193 -37.53 20.83 -1.91
N GLN A 194 -37.01 21.16 -3.09
CA GLN A 194 -37.76 21.31 -4.34
C GLN A 194 -37.13 20.51 -5.49
N LEU A 195 -36.49 19.37 -5.18
CA LEU A 195 -35.67 18.62 -6.14
C LEU A 195 -36.43 18.30 -7.44
N ALA A 196 -37.65 17.76 -7.34
CA ALA A 196 -38.47 17.43 -8.51
C ALA A 196 -38.74 18.63 -9.43
N ARG A 197 -38.88 19.84 -8.87
CA ARG A 197 -39.06 21.07 -9.65
C ARG A 197 -37.76 21.46 -10.36
N HIS A 198 -36.63 21.32 -9.69
CA HIS A 198 -35.32 21.60 -10.26
C HIS A 198 -34.95 20.61 -11.36
N GLU A 199 -35.23 19.32 -11.16
CA GLU A 199 -35.05 18.27 -12.17
C GLU A 199 -35.92 18.56 -13.41
N ALA A 200 -37.19 18.91 -13.23
CA ALA A 200 -38.06 19.28 -14.34
C ALA A 200 -37.55 20.53 -15.11
N ALA A 201 -36.99 21.51 -14.40
CA ALA A 201 -36.41 22.70 -15.03
C ALA A 201 -35.15 22.39 -15.85
N LEU A 202 -34.29 21.50 -15.35
CA LEU A 202 -33.09 21.04 -16.05
C LEU A 202 -33.42 20.13 -17.24
N ALA A 203 -34.40 19.23 -17.08
CA ALA A 203 -34.85 18.34 -18.14
C ALA A 203 -35.58 19.06 -19.28
N GLY A 204 -36.21 20.20 -18.98
CA GLY A 204 -36.87 21.07 -19.96
C GLY A 204 -35.95 22.14 -20.57
N ASP A 205 -36.55 23.22 -21.06
CA ASP A 205 -35.89 24.27 -21.84
C ASP A 205 -35.37 25.45 -21.00
N SER A 206 -35.56 25.45 -19.67
CA SER A 206 -35.30 26.62 -18.82
C SER A 206 -33.84 27.10 -18.84
N PHE A 207 -32.91 26.18 -19.13
CA PHE A 207 -31.47 26.45 -19.22
C PHE A 207 -30.90 26.09 -20.61
N ALA A 208 -31.76 25.79 -21.58
CA ALA A 208 -31.32 25.44 -22.92
C ALA A 208 -30.72 26.65 -23.65
N LEU A 209 -29.62 26.44 -24.36
CA LEU A 209 -28.94 27.44 -25.19
C LEU A 209 -28.96 27.01 -26.65
N GLY A 210 -28.99 27.97 -27.57
CA GLY A 210 -29.26 27.72 -28.99
C GLY A 210 -28.05 27.31 -29.83
N SER A 211 -26.83 27.45 -29.30
CA SER A 211 -25.60 27.10 -30.02
C SER A 211 -24.42 26.80 -29.08
N ALA A 212 -23.44 26.02 -29.56
CA ALA A 212 -22.20 25.75 -28.82
C ALA A 212 -21.43 27.04 -28.46
N GLN A 213 -21.47 28.05 -29.33
CA GLN A 213 -20.85 29.36 -29.10
C GLN A 213 -21.56 30.16 -27.99
N GLU A 214 -22.87 29.97 -27.82
CA GLU A 214 -23.63 30.56 -26.72
C GLU A 214 -23.34 29.84 -25.40
N ILE A 215 -23.30 28.50 -25.41
CA ILE A 215 -22.87 27.68 -24.26
C ILE A 215 -21.49 28.14 -23.79
N ARG A 216 -20.53 28.24 -24.71
CA ARG A 216 -19.16 28.65 -24.38
C ARG A 216 -19.08 30.05 -23.78
N ARG A 217 -19.84 31.01 -24.32
CA ARG A 217 -19.92 32.37 -23.75
C ARG A 217 -20.55 32.39 -22.35
N GLN A 218 -21.57 31.56 -22.14
CA GLN A 218 -22.27 31.47 -20.85
C GLN A 218 -21.44 30.77 -19.76
N LEU A 219 -20.68 29.75 -20.15
CA LEU A 219 -19.87 28.96 -19.21
C LEU A 219 -18.54 29.65 -18.87
N ASP A 220 -18.02 30.48 -19.77
CA ASP A 220 -16.76 31.23 -19.62
C ASP A 220 -15.57 30.32 -19.26
N PRO A 221 -15.21 29.38 -20.15
CA PRO A 221 -14.19 28.38 -19.85
C PRO A 221 -12.79 29.01 -19.78
N GLN A 222 -12.03 28.60 -18.77
CA GLN A 222 -10.63 28.94 -18.61
C GLN A 222 -9.74 28.15 -19.58
N PRO A 223 -8.62 28.74 -20.03
CA PRO A 223 -7.60 28.01 -20.78
C PRO A 223 -7.10 26.80 -20.00
N VAL A 224 -6.83 25.71 -20.72
CA VAL A 224 -6.45 24.44 -20.11
C VAL A 224 -5.07 24.47 -19.46
N GLU A 225 -4.22 25.39 -19.90
CA GLU A 225 -2.89 25.63 -19.37
C GLU A 225 -2.93 26.10 -17.90
N HIS A 226 -4.05 26.66 -17.45
CA HIS A 226 -4.23 27.10 -16.06
C HIS A 226 -4.64 25.97 -15.10
N LEU A 227 -5.00 24.78 -15.62
CA LEU A 227 -5.51 23.69 -14.79
C LEU A 227 -4.48 23.20 -13.74
N PRO A 228 -3.20 22.95 -14.07
CA PRO A 228 -2.22 22.50 -13.08
C PRO A 228 -2.03 23.49 -11.93
N ASP A 229 -1.90 24.78 -12.24
CA ASP A 229 -1.76 25.85 -11.24
C ASP A 229 -3.03 25.98 -10.38
N PHE A 230 -4.21 25.83 -10.98
CA PHE A 230 -5.47 25.80 -10.25
C PHE A 230 -5.51 24.65 -9.23
N ILE A 231 -5.11 23.43 -9.63
CA ILE A 231 -5.09 22.27 -8.73
C ILE A 231 -4.04 22.45 -7.62
N ALA A 232 -2.86 23.01 -7.94
CA ALA A 232 -1.83 23.30 -6.96
C ALA A 232 -2.33 24.30 -5.89
N ASN A 233 -3.10 25.31 -6.29
CA ASN A 233 -3.72 26.25 -5.35
C ASN A 233 -4.77 25.58 -4.45
N LEU A 234 -5.56 24.63 -4.99
CA LEU A 234 -6.47 23.81 -4.18
C LEU A 234 -5.69 22.98 -3.14
N LYS A 235 -4.57 22.35 -3.53
CA LYS A 235 -3.69 21.61 -2.61
C LYS A 235 -3.12 22.51 -1.52
N ALA A 236 -2.58 23.68 -1.89
CA ALA A 236 -2.04 24.63 -0.91
C ALA A 236 -3.10 25.06 0.11
N ALA A 237 -4.33 25.33 -0.33
CA ALA A 237 -5.43 25.68 0.57
C ALA A 237 -5.81 24.54 1.54
N ARG A 238 -5.62 23.27 1.13
CA ARG A 238 -5.82 22.08 1.98
C ARG A 238 -4.76 22.00 3.08
N ASP A 239 -3.50 22.21 2.74
CA ASP A 239 -2.36 22.02 3.64
C ASP A 239 -2.24 23.09 4.73
N HIS A 240 -2.73 24.31 4.47
CA HIS A 240 -2.63 25.45 5.40
C HIS A 240 -3.68 25.45 6.53
N SER A 241 -4.44 24.36 6.68
CA SER A 241 -5.43 24.19 7.73
C SER A 241 -5.12 22.89 8.49
N PRO A 242 -4.95 22.91 9.83
CA PRO A 242 -4.44 21.78 10.58
C PRO A 242 -5.33 20.55 10.36
N GLU A 243 -4.75 19.48 9.80
CA GLU A 243 -5.47 18.22 9.65
C GLU A 243 -5.51 17.44 10.96
N PRO A 244 -6.64 16.79 11.26
CA PRO A 244 -6.64 15.62 12.11
C PRO A 244 -6.01 14.47 11.31
N THR A 245 -4.89 13.95 11.80
CA THR A 245 -4.20 12.77 11.26
C THR A 245 -5.18 11.62 11.01
N ALA A 246 -5.28 11.17 9.77
CA ALA A 246 -6.06 10.01 9.37
C ALA A 246 -5.63 8.76 10.17
N ASN A 247 -6.63 7.97 10.56
CA ASN A 247 -6.54 6.80 11.44
C ASN A 247 -5.75 5.63 10.84
N LEU A 248 -4.41 5.72 10.76
CA LEU A 248 -3.56 4.52 10.64
C LEU A 248 -3.60 3.66 11.91
N THR A 249 -4.00 4.23 13.03
CA THR A 249 -4.03 3.58 14.35
C THR A 249 -5.09 2.48 14.48
N THR A 250 -6.19 2.51 13.71
CA THR A 250 -7.25 1.50 13.81
C THR A 250 -7.02 0.25 12.95
N ALA A 251 -6.20 0.35 11.89
CA ALA A 251 -5.93 -0.74 10.95
C ALA A 251 -4.58 -1.46 11.16
N ALA A 252 -3.64 -0.83 11.89
CA ALA A 252 -2.31 -1.39 12.13
C ALA A 252 -2.32 -2.84 12.68
N PRO A 253 -3.17 -3.21 13.67
CA PRO A 253 -3.21 -4.59 14.17
C PRO A 253 -3.59 -5.62 13.10
N ALA A 254 -4.57 -5.29 12.24
CA ALA A 254 -5.03 -6.19 11.18
C ALA A 254 -3.99 -6.33 10.05
N TYR A 255 -3.32 -5.23 9.70
CA TYR A 255 -2.23 -5.25 8.74
C TYR A 255 -1.05 -6.12 9.22
N LEU A 256 -0.60 -5.93 10.46
CA LEU A 256 0.52 -6.69 11.01
C LEU A 256 0.17 -8.17 11.24
N ASP A 257 -1.08 -8.49 11.59
CA ASP A 257 -1.54 -9.88 11.62
C ASP A 257 -1.48 -10.53 10.22
N LEU A 258 -2.06 -9.88 9.21
CA LEU A 258 -2.03 -10.39 7.84
C LEU A 258 -0.59 -10.53 7.31
N LEU A 259 0.28 -9.57 7.62
CA LEU A 259 1.69 -9.64 7.24
C LEU A 259 2.36 -10.89 7.84
N LYS A 260 2.19 -11.14 9.14
CA LYS A 260 2.74 -12.36 9.79
C LYS A 260 2.18 -13.63 9.16
N ARG A 261 0.87 -13.69 8.88
CA ARG A 261 0.23 -14.82 8.20
C ARG A 261 0.81 -15.05 6.80
N SER A 262 1.07 -13.97 6.06
CA SER A 262 1.68 -14.06 4.72
C SER A 262 3.14 -14.51 4.78
N LEU A 263 3.94 -13.95 5.70
CA LEU A 263 5.34 -14.33 5.90
C LEU A 263 5.50 -15.82 6.24
N LEU A 264 4.53 -16.40 6.96
CA LEU A 264 4.46 -17.82 7.29
C LEU A 264 3.76 -18.68 6.24
N ASN A 265 3.27 -18.10 5.14
CA ASN A 265 2.46 -18.77 4.13
C ASN A 265 1.15 -19.39 4.69
N GLU A 266 0.64 -18.89 5.83
CA GLU A 266 -0.59 -19.41 6.48
C GLU A 266 -1.84 -19.22 5.60
N VAL A 267 -1.80 -18.26 4.68
CA VAL A 267 -2.90 -17.95 3.75
C VAL A 267 -3.05 -19.02 2.66
N TYR A 268 -1.97 -19.74 2.32
CA TYR A 268 -1.90 -20.67 1.18
C TYR A 268 -1.41 -22.06 1.58
N LEU A 269 -1.65 -22.48 2.83
CA LEU A 269 -1.20 -23.80 3.31
C LEU A 269 -1.82 -24.96 2.53
N ASP A 270 -3.03 -24.80 2.01
CA ASP A 270 -3.67 -25.83 1.19
C ASP A 270 -3.01 -25.97 -0.18
N ASP A 271 -2.51 -24.88 -0.76
CA ASP A 271 -1.75 -24.94 -2.01
C ASP A 271 -0.37 -25.58 -1.79
N GLU A 272 0.29 -25.23 -0.68
CA GLU A 272 1.52 -25.92 -0.29
C GLU A 272 1.28 -27.43 -0.06
N LEU A 273 0.17 -27.79 0.57
CA LEU A 273 -0.21 -29.19 0.78
C LEU A 273 -0.51 -29.91 -0.55
N ARG A 274 -1.15 -29.25 -1.51
CA ARG A 274 -1.36 -29.80 -2.86
C ARG A 274 -0.03 -30.09 -3.55
N ILE A 275 0.95 -29.20 -3.43
CA ILE A 275 2.29 -29.42 -4.00
C ILE A 275 3.00 -30.59 -3.32
N GLN A 276 2.91 -30.69 -1.99
CA GLN A 276 3.46 -31.84 -1.26
C GLN A 276 2.80 -33.16 -1.65
N TYR A 277 1.47 -33.17 -1.80
CA TYR A 277 0.71 -34.33 -2.28
C TYR A 277 1.16 -34.76 -3.68
N LEU A 278 1.24 -33.82 -4.63
CA LEU A 278 1.69 -34.11 -5.99
C LEU A 278 3.13 -34.64 -6.02
N ARG A 279 4.02 -34.11 -5.17
CA ARG A 279 5.38 -34.64 -5.04
C ARG A 279 5.39 -36.07 -4.51
N GLY A 280 4.58 -36.38 -3.50
CA GLY A 280 4.41 -37.75 -2.99
C GLY A 280 3.93 -38.73 -4.06
N CYS A 281 2.98 -38.31 -4.91
CA CYS A 281 2.56 -39.13 -6.06
C CYS A 281 3.72 -39.43 -7.05
N LEU A 282 4.68 -38.53 -7.20
CA LEU A 282 5.83 -38.70 -8.10
C LEU A 282 6.95 -39.54 -7.48
N GLU A 283 7.24 -39.34 -6.20
CA GLU A 283 8.39 -39.92 -5.50
C GLU A 283 8.05 -41.24 -4.80
N ASP A 284 6.89 -41.30 -4.14
CA ASP A 284 6.50 -42.41 -3.26
C ASP A 284 5.57 -43.42 -3.95
N GLY A 285 5.16 -43.13 -5.19
CA GLY A 285 4.29 -44.00 -5.99
C GLY A 285 2.83 -44.04 -5.55
N GLU A 286 2.39 -43.04 -4.76
CA GLU A 286 0.96 -42.88 -4.43
C GLU A 286 0.14 -42.61 -5.69
N GLU A 287 -1.00 -43.28 -5.85
CA GLU A 287 -1.87 -43.08 -7.00
C GLU A 287 -2.51 -41.68 -6.96
N TYR A 288 -2.34 -40.93 -8.05
CA TYR A 288 -2.92 -39.60 -8.19
C TYR A 288 -4.46 -39.65 -8.15
N SER A 289 -5.05 -38.78 -7.35
CA SER A 289 -6.49 -38.60 -7.18
C SER A 289 -6.85 -37.13 -7.34
N TYR A 290 -7.57 -36.81 -8.42
CA TYR A 290 -8.08 -35.46 -8.66
C TYR A 290 -8.99 -34.97 -7.52
N GLN A 291 -9.79 -35.86 -6.93
CA GLN A 291 -10.64 -35.52 -5.79
C GLN A 291 -9.80 -35.10 -4.58
N THR A 292 -8.68 -35.81 -4.32
CA THR A 292 -7.76 -35.47 -3.24
C THR A 292 -7.12 -34.10 -3.48
N LEU A 293 -6.66 -33.84 -4.70
CA LEU A 293 -6.09 -32.54 -5.08
C LEU A 293 -7.09 -31.38 -4.92
N HIS A 294 -8.33 -31.57 -5.39
CA HIS A 294 -9.38 -30.55 -5.33
C HIS A 294 -9.78 -30.25 -3.88
N ASP A 295 -10.15 -31.29 -3.13
CA ASP A 295 -10.69 -31.19 -1.77
C ASP A 295 -9.62 -31.44 -0.69
N ILE A 296 -8.39 -31.01 -0.93
CA ILE A 296 -7.20 -31.32 -0.09
C ILE A 296 -7.41 -31.01 1.40
N ARG A 297 -8.18 -29.96 1.71
CA ARG A 297 -8.47 -29.55 3.10
C ARG A 297 -9.27 -30.60 3.87
N GLN A 298 -10.09 -31.38 3.16
CA GLN A 298 -10.91 -32.44 3.74
C GLN A 298 -10.22 -33.80 3.64
N THR A 299 -9.70 -34.13 2.45
CA THR A 299 -9.09 -35.44 2.18
C THR A 299 -7.76 -35.63 2.91
N GLN A 300 -7.02 -34.54 3.15
CA GLN A 300 -5.72 -34.53 3.84
C GLN A 300 -5.74 -33.64 5.10
N ALA A 301 -6.88 -33.59 5.80
CA ALA A 301 -7.04 -32.77 7.00
C ALA A 301 -5.93 -32.97 8.06
N PRO A 302 -5.46 -34.19 8.38
CA PRO A 302 -4.37 -34.38 9.34
C PRO A 302 -3.05 -33.70 8.91
N ALA A 303 -2.69 -33.81 7.62
CA ALA A 303 -1.48 -33.18 7.08
C ALA A 303 -1.60 -31.65 7.06
N LEU A 304 -2.81 -31.11 6.81
CA LEU A 304 -3.06 -29.68 6.92
C LEU A 304 -2.90 -29.17 8.36
N GLU A 305 -3.37 -29.93 9.36
CA GLU A 305 -3.17 -29.56 10.77
C GLU A 305 -1.69 -29.65 11.19
N GLU A 306 -0.94 -30.62 10.67
CA GLU A 306 0.52 -30.67 10.85
C GLU A 306 1.21 -29.43 10.27
N LEU A 307 0.82 -29.01 9.05
CA LEU A 307 1.34 -27.77 8.45
C LEU A 307 1.00 -26.54 9.28
N LYS A 308 -0.23 -26.40 9.78
CA LYS A 308 -0.60 -25.29 10.67
C LYS A 308 0.25 -25.28 11.94
N LEU A 309 0.41 -26.44 12.58
CA LEU A 309 1.25 -26.55 13.77
C LEU A 309 2.71 -26.19 13.46
N SER A 310 3.22 -26.62 12.30
CA SER A 310 4.57 -26.28 11.82
C SER A 310 4.80 -24.77 11.76
N ARG A 311 3.80 -24.00 11.28
CA ARG A 311 3.84 -22.54 11.23
C ARG A 311 3.70 -21.91 12.59
N GLN A 312 2.95 -22.51 13.50
CA GLN A 312 2.84 -22.00 14.85
C GLN A 312 4.19 -22.06 15.60
N VAL A 313 4.89 -23.19 15.52
CA VAL A 313 6.09 -23.46 16.32
C VAL A 313 7.41 -23.21 15.60
N GLY A 314 7.38 -22.96 14.27
CA GLY A 314 8.57 -22.76 13.46
C GLY A 314 9.44 -24.02 13.36
N ARG A 315 8.81 -25.18 13.14
CA ARG A 315 9.50 -26.45 12.85
C ARG A 315 8.86 -27.11 11.65
N PHE A 316 9.66 -27.48 10.67
CA PHE A 316 9.16 -28.14 9.47
C PHE A 316 8.52 -29.51 9.77
N PRO A 317 7.52 -29.94 8.98
CA PRO A 317 6.97 -31.29 9.07
C PRO A 317 8.08 -32.34 9.05
N GLY A 318 8.05 -33.29 9.99
CA GLY A 318 9.11 -34.30 10.13
C GLY A 318 10.51 -33.78 10.46
N ARG A 319 10.69 -32.49 10.79
CA ARG A 319 11.98 -31.80 10.93
C ARG A 319 12.84 -31.88 9.66
N ASP A 320 12.19 -31.86 8.52
CA ASP A 320 12.82 -31.97 7.22
C ASP A 320 12.84 -30.62 6.50
N ILE A 321 14.03 -30.07 6.29
CA ILE A 321 14.23 -28.80 5.57
C ILE A 321 13.83 -28.88 4.09
N HIS A 322 13.75 -30.07 3.49
CA HIS A 322 13.17 -30.26 2.16
C HIS A 322 11.65 -29.99 2.14
N LYS A 323 11.05 -29.79 3.32
CA LYS A 323 9.66 -29.35 3.54
C LYS A 323 9.59 -27.94 4.11
N SER A 324 10.61 -27.11 3.88
CA SER A 324 10.62 -25.71 4.31
C SER A 324 9.52 -24.85 3.67
N GLY A 325 8.91 -25.33 2.58
CA GLY A 325 7.77 -24.69 1.94
C GLY A 325 8.12 -23.33 1.34
N PHE A 326 7.09 -22.48 1.25
CA PHE A 326 7.15 -21.18 0.57
C PHE A 326 7.08 -19.99 1.53
N SER A 327 7.28 -20.20 2.84
CA SER A 327 7.35 -19.10 3.80
C SER A 327 8.59 -18.24 3.57
N HIS A 328 8.52 -16.95 3.92
CA HIS A 328 9.67 -16.03 3.88
C HIS A 328 10.45 -15.99 5.20
N THR A 329 10.01 -16.73 6.21
CA THR A 329 10.70 -16.92 7.50
C THR A 329 10.49 -18.32 8.08
N MET A 330 11.44 -18.77 8.90
CA MET A 330 11.43 -20.04 9.65
C MET A 330 11.06 -19.87 11.13
N MET A 331 10.91 -18.62 11.60
CA MET A 331 10.61 -18.27 13.00
C MET A 331 9.33 -18.94 13.53
N GLY A 332 8.33 -19.13 12.67
CA GLY A 332 6.99 -19.48 13.11
C GLY A 332 6.29 -18.34 13.86
N ARG A 333 5.03 -18.57 14.21
CA ARG A 333 4.14 -17.53 14.75
C ARG A 333 4.60 -16.98 16.09
N LEU A 334 5.06 -17.85 17.00
CA LEU A 334 5.49 -17.45 18.34
C LEU A 334 6.67 -16.46 18.31
N ARG A 335 7.69 -16.74 17.50
CA ARG A 335 8.85 -15.85 17.35
C ARG A 335 8.50 -14.56 16.59
N LEU A 336 7.62 -14.59 15.59
CA LEU A 336 7.14 -13.35 14.94
C LEU A 336 6.32 -12.46 15.89
N ASP A 337 5.45 -13.06 16.70
CA ASP A 337 4.68 -12.32 17.72
C ASP A 337 5.62 -11.74 18.81
N SER A 338 6.69 -12.48 19.16
CA SER A 338 7.73 -11.98 20.06
C SER A 338 8.52 -10.83 19.45
N LEU A 339 8.95 -10.94 18.19
CA LEU A 339 9.66 -9.87 17.49
C LEU A 339 8.80 -8.59 17.43
N HIS A 340 7.52 -8.72 17.07
CA HIS A 340 6.57 -7.61 17.11
C HIS A 340 6.50 -7.00 18.53
N SER A 341 6.35 -7.81 19.57
CA SER A 341 6.31 -7.32 20.96
C SER A 341 7.60 -6.58 21.37
N CYS A 342 8.76 -7.00 20.86
CA CYS A 342 10.03 -6.31 21.09
C CYS A 342 10.09 -4.95 20.38
N LEU A 343 9.53 -4.84 19.17
CA LEU A 343 9.41 -3.56 18.46
C LEU A 343 8.46 -2.60 19.19
N ASP A 344 7.33 -3.09 19.69
CA ASP A 344 6.41 -2.29 20.52
C ASP A 344 7.06 -1.84 21.83
N HIS A 345 7.90 -2.68 22.44
CA HIS A 345 8.70 -2.29 23.60
C HIS A 345 9.64 -1.13 23.27
N ILE A 346 10.39 -1.23 22.15
CA ILE A 346 11.31 -0.19 21.69
C ILE A 346 10.59 1.14 21.49
N GLN A 347 9.43 1.11 20.84
CA GLN A 347 8.62 2.30 20.61
C GLN A 347 8.06 2.90 21.91
N SER A 348 7.47 2.06 22.77
CA SER A 348 6.86 2.51 24.03
C SER A 348 7.86 3.10 25.02
N HIS A 349 9.11 2.66 24.97
CA HIS A 349 10.20 3.16 25.82
C HIS A 349 11.09 4.19 25.11
N ALA A 350 10.74 4.60 23.87
CA ALA A 350 11.48 5.55 23.06
C ALA A 350 12.99 5.21 22.94
N ILE A 351 13.31 3.91 22.84
CA ILE A 351 14.70 3.46 22.73
C ILE A 351 15.22 3.83 21.34
N GLY A 352 16.25 4.67 21.26
CA GLY A 352 16.85 5.11 20.00
C GLY A 352 17.69 4.02 19.31
N GLY A 353 17.75 4.06 17.98
CA GLY A 353 18.63 3.23 17.16
C GLY A 353 17.93 2.39 16.09
N ASP A 354 18.73 1.82 15.21
CA ASP A 354 18.31 1.03 14.06
C ASP A 354 17.88 -0.39 14.45
N LEU A 355 17.26 -1.09 13.50
CA LEU A 355 16.83 -2.48 13.63
C LEU A 355 17.76 -3.35 12.79
N VAL A 356 18.39 -4.36 13.39
CA VAL A 356 19.40 -5.19 12.72
C VAL A 356 19.07 -6.66 12.88
N GLU A 357 19.14 -7.41 11.78
CA GLU A 357 19.07 -8.87 11.76
C GLU A 357 20.34 -9.43 11.10
N CYS A 358 21.01 -10.35 11.78
CA CYS A 358 22.22 -11.04 11.32
C CYS A 358 21.89 -12.50 11.07
N GLY A 359 21.69 -12.85 9.80
CA GLY A 359 21.13 -14.12 9.33
C GLY A 359 19.64 -13.94 9.03
N VAL A 360 19.31 -13.79 7.75
CA VAL A 360 17.97 -13.34 7.32
C VAL A 360 17.24 -14.38 6.47
N TRP A 361 17.97 -15.34 5.88
CA TRP A 361 17.42 -16.33 4.95
C TRP A 361 16.61 -15.66 3.82
N ARG A 362 15.27 -15.83 3.81
CA ARG A 362 14.36 -15.21 2.83
C ARG A 362 13.89 -13.79 3.22
N GLY A 363 14.35 -13.27 4.36
CA GLY A 363 14.16 -11.88 4.80
C GLY A 363 12.93 -11.61 5.65
N GLY A 364 12.13 -12.62 6.02
CA GLY A 364 10.82 -12.38 6.64
C GLY A 364 10.85 -11.66 7.99
N GLY A 365 11.92 -11.82 8.79
CA GLY A 365 12.11 -11.07 10.03
C GLY A 365 12.25 -9.57 9.76
N CYS A 366 13.21 -9.19 8.92
CA CYS A 366 13.38 -7.81 8.47
C CYS A 366 12.15 -7.24 7.74
N ILE A 367 11.43 -8.04 6.95
CA ILE A 367 10.17 -7.60 6.32
C ILE A 367 9.12 -7.27 7.38
N LEU A 368 9.01 -8.06 8.46
CA LEU A 368 8.14 -7.71 9.59
C LEU A 368 8.57 -6.40 10.26
N MET A 369 9.87 -6.17 10.45
CA MET A 369 10.38 -4.90 10.99
C MET A 369 9.99 -3.70 10.10
N ALA A 370 10.11 -3.85 8.78
CA ALA A 370 9.71 -2.82 7.82
C ALA A 370 8.20 -2.57 7.82
N GLY A 371 7.42 -3.65 7.87
CA GLY A 371 5.96 -3.58 7.99
C GLY A 371 5.52 -2.86 9.24
N TRP A 372 6.11 -3.21 10.39
CA TRP A 372 5.88 -2.54 11.66
C TRP A 372 6.23 -1.04 11.57
N ALA A 373 7.40 -0.70 11.05
CA ALA A 373 7.80 0.71 10.89
C ALA A 373 6.78 1.50 10.05
N ARG A 374 6.30 0.91 8.95
CA ARG A 374 5.24 1.51 8.12
C ARG A 374 3.91 1.64 8.86
N ALA A 375 3.48 0.61 9.58
CA ALA A 375 2.20 0.62 10.32
C ALA A 375 2.15 1.70 11.41
N HIS A 376 3.31 2.02 11.99
CA HIS A 376 3.47 3.01 13.05
C HIS A 376 4.03 4.36 12.57
N ALA A 377 4.17 4.56 11.25
CA ALA A 377 4.74 5.76 10.65
C ALA A 377 6.14 6.13 11.20
N VAL A 378 6.94 5.13 11.56
CA VAL A 378 8.33 5.29 11.98
C VAL A 378 9.18 5.55 10.76
N THR A 379 9.91 6.68 10.74
CA THR A 379 10.71 7.15 9.60
C THR A 379 12.16 7.45 9.96
N ASP A 380 12.53 7.37 11.24
CA ASP A 380 13.80 7.82 11.80
C ASP A 380 14.81 6.68 12.08
N ARG A 381 14.57 5.49 11.50
CA ARG A 381 15.37 4.29 11.74
C ARG A 381 15.61 3.52 10.45
N GLN A 382 16.80 2.93 10.35
CA GLN A 382 17.17 2.00 9.31
C GLN A 382 16.86 0.56 9.71
N ILE A 383 16.75 -0.31 8.71
CA ILE A 383 16.61 -1.75 8.84
C ILE A 383 17.80 -2.37 8.13
N LEU A 384 18.74 -2.93 8.89
CA LEU A 384 19.95 -3.56 8.38
C LEU A 384 19.71 -5.05 8.21
N VAL A 385 19.80 -5.49 6.95
CA VAL A 385 19.60 -6.86 6.49
C VAL A 385 20.98 -7.47 6.23
N ALA A 386 21.57 -8.11 7.26
CA ALA A 386 22.94 -8.62 7.19
C ALA A 386 22.97 -10.14 6.98
N ASP A 387 23.57 -10.58 5.87
CA ASP A 387 23.64 -11.99 5.49
C ASP A 387 24.77 -12.22 4.46
N SER A 388 25.26 -13.46 4.37
CA SER A 388 26.17 -13.86 3.29
C SER A 388 25.44 -13.87 1.93
N PHE A 389 24.12 -14.10 1.96
CA PHE A 389 23.26 -14.43 0.84
C PHE A 389 23.74 -15.67 0.05
N ASP A 390 24.47 -16.54 0.73
CA ASP A 390 25.10 -17.75 0.20
C ASP A 390 25.04 -18.93 1.22
N GLY A 391 24.20 -18.80 2.26
CA GLY A 391 24.05 -19.79 3.32
C GLY A 391 25.14 -19.69 4.39
N LEU A 392 25.31 -20.75 5.17
CA LEU A 392 26.27 -20.75 6.28
C LEU A 392 27.70 -21.09 5.83
N PRO A 393 28.73 -20.56 6.50
CA PRO A 393 30.11 -20.95 6.24
C PRO A 393 30.33 -22.40 6.73
N ALA A 394 31.34 -23.06 6.18
CA ALA A 394 31.82 -24.32 6.74
C ALA A 394 32.43 -24.06 8.14
N PRO A 395 32.17 -24.91 9.15
CA PRO A 395 32.71 -24.71 10.49
C PRO A 395 34.23 -24.53 10.49
N SER A 396 34.71 -23.39 11.02
CA SER A 396 36.13 -23.08 11.12
C SER A 396 36.67 -23.25 12.55
N LEU A 397 35.79 -23.14 13.55
CA LEU A 397 36.11 -23.23 14.98
C LEU A 397 35.77 -24.59 15.57
N GLU A 398 36.50 -25.00 16.61
CA GLU A 398 36.28 -26.30 17.28
C GLU A 398 34.89 -26.38 17.95
N GLN A 399 34.35 -25.25 18.41
CA GLN A 399 33.00 -25.17 18.98
C GLN A 399 31.92 -25.60 17.97
N ASP A 400 32.09 -25.24 16.69
CA ASP A 400 31.14 -25.54 15.61
C ASP A 400 31.38 -26.90 14.95
N LYS A 401 32.35 -27.66 15.45
CA LYS A 401 32.71 -28.95 14.87
C LYS A 401 31.55 -29.93 14.93
N GLY A 402 31.19 -30.46 13.76
CA GLY A 402 30.09 -31.38 13.60
C GLY A 402 28.75 -30.72 13.27
N LEU A 403 28.67 -29.39 13.29
CA LEU A 403 27.51 -28.61 12.86
C LEU A 403 27.76 -27.95 11.49
N ASP A 404 27.99 -28.78 10.47
CA ASP A 404 28.18 -28.28 9.11
C ASP A 404 26.84 -28.08 8.42
N LEU A 405 26.36 -26.84 8.48
CA LEU A 405 25.12 -26.35 7.89
C LEU A 405 25.35 -25.63 6.54
N SER A 406 26.54 -25.79 5.94
CA SER A 406 26.90 -25.11 4.70
C SER A 406 26.00 -25.51 3.54
N LYS A 407 25.96 -24.66 2.50
CA LYS A 407 25.11 -24.83 1.32
C LYS A 407 25.33 -26.14 0.55
N ASP A 408 26.50 -26.78 0.69
CA ASP A 408 26.79 -28.08 0.08
C ASP A 408 25.93 -29.19 0.70
N LYS A 409 25.54 -29.05 1.98
CA LYS A 409 24.65 -29.97 2.70
C LYS A 409 23.21 -29.46 2.75
N PHE A 410 23.03 -28.16 2.91
CA PHE A 410 21.74 -27.50 3.10
C PHE A 410 21.56 -26.34 2.11
N PRO A 411 21.44 -26.63 0.81
CA PRO A 411 21.34 -25.58 -0.22
C PRO A 411 20.12 -24.66 -0.05
N GLN A 412 19.09 -25.09 0.69
CA GLN A 412 17.89 -24.31 1.00
C GLN A 412 18.16 -23.09 1.88
N LEU A 413 19.28 -23.07 2.61
CA LEU A 413 19.70 -21.96 3.45
C LEU A 413 20.41 -20.87 2.63
N ALA A 414 20.88 -21.18 1.42
CA ALA A 414 21.51 -20.22 0.53
C ALA A 414 20.45 -19.47 -0.31
N VAL A 415 20.10 -18.27 0.13
CA VAL A 415 19.13 -17.39 -0.56
C VAL A 415 19.84 -16.13 -1.02
N SER A 416 19.74 -15.83 -2.32
CA SER A 416 20.43 -14.67 -2.91
C SER A 416 19.85 -13.33 -2.44
N GLU A 417 20.69 -12.30 -2.38
CA GLU A 417 20.27 -10.93 -2.06
C GLU A 417 19.15 -10.45 -2.99
N THR A 418 19.23 -10.77 -4.29
CA THR A 418 18.19 -10.46 -5.27
C THR A 418 16.84 -11.04 -4.86
N THR A 419 16.81 -12.31 -4.46
CA THR A 419 15.58 -12.96 -3.98
C THR A 419 15.03 -12.27 -2.73
N VAL A 420 15.90 -11.89 -1.78
CA VAL A 420 15.44 -11.18 -0.58
C VAL A 420 14.87 -9.81 -0.94
N ARG A 421 15.51 -9.06 -1.83
CA ARG A 421 14.97 -7.78 -2.35
C ARG A 421 13.62 -7.95 -3.04
N ASP A 422 13.48 -8.98 -3.88
CA ASP A 422 12.21 -9.30 -4.54
C ASP A 422 11.12 -9.63 -3.50
N ASN A 423 11.47 -10.35 -2.43
CA ASN A 423 10.54 -10.63 -1.34
C ASN A 423 10.08 -9.33 -0.66
N PHE A 424 11.00 -8.40 -0.31
CA PHE A 424 10.60 -7.09 0.22
C PHE A 424 9.69 -6.31 -0.74
N ALA A 425 10.03 -6.32 -2.04
CA ALA A 425 9.25 -5.64 -3.07
C ALA A 425 7.83 -6.21 -3.20
N ALA A 426 7.65 -7.53 -3.05
CA ALA A 426 6.34 -8.17 -3.06
C ALA A 426 5.38 -7.66 -1.95
N TYR A 427 5.93 -7.14 -0.85
CA TYR A 427 5.15 -6.51 0.23
C TYR A 427 5.06 -4.99 0.13
N GLY A 428 5.67 -4.37 -0.90
CA GLY A 428 5.83 -2.92 -0.98
C GLY A 428 6.64 -2.36 0.20
N LEU A 429 7.62 -3.12 0.69
CA LEU A 429 8.44 -2.79 1.87
C LEU A 429 9.91 -2.54 1.54
N LEU A 430 10.28 -2.51 0.27
CA LEU A 430 11.62 -2.13 -0.16
C LEU A 430 11.69 -0.61 -0.36
N ASP A 431 12.35 0.08 0.56
CA ASP A 431 12.64 1.51 0.46
C ASP A 431 14.10 1.81 0.86
N GLU A 432 14.49 3.09 0.82
CA GLU A 432 15.86 3.55 1.09
C GLU A 432 16.35 3.29 2.53
N ARG A 433 15.45 2.95 3.45
CA ARG A 433 15.81 2.63 4.85
C ARG A 433 16.20 1.18 5.03
N VAL A 434 15.92 0.32 4.04
CA VAL A 434 16.33 -1.09 4.04
C VAL A 434 17.74 -1.21 3.46
N ILE A 435 18.71 -1.40 4.35
CA ILE A 435 20.14 -1.44 4.02
C ILE A 435 20.62 -2.89 4.03
N PHE A 436 21.11 -3.37 2.89
CA PHE A 436 21.62 -4.74 2.76
C PHE A 436 23.13 -4.77 3.01
N LEU A 437 23.57 -5.65 3.90
CA LEU A 437 24.98 -5.92 4.18
C LEU A 437 25.30 -7.32 3.69
N LYS A 438 25.85 -7.41 2.47
CA LYS A 438 26.20 -8.69 1.84
C LYS A 438 27.63 -9.09 2.15
N GLY A 439 27.77 -10.25 2.81
CA GLY A 439 29.05 -10.88 3.10
C GLY A 439 29.04 -11.62 4.43
N TRP A 440 30.18 -12.19 4.79
CA TRP A 440 30.32 -12.84 6.10
C TRP A 440 30.28 -11.80 7.22
N PHE A 441 29.83 -12.20 8.41
CA PHE A 441 29.67 -11.28 9.53
C PHE A 441 30.99 -10.65 9.97
N CYS A 442 32.07 -11.43 10.03
CA CYS A 442 33.43 -10.96 10.29
C CYS A 442 33.93 -9.88 9.32
N ASP A 443 33.44 -9.88 8.07
CA ASP A 443 33.86 -8.92 7.04
C ASP A 443 32.98 -7.66 7.01
N THR A 444 31.72 -7.76 7.43
CA THR A 444 30.69 -6.74 7.13
C THR A 444 30.16 -5.99 8.35
N LEU A 445 30.04 -6.64 9.51
CA LEU A 445 29.33 -6.04 10.64
C LEU A 445 30.13 -4.93 11.33
N GLN A 446 31.46 -5.00 11.33
CA GLN A 446 32.31 -3.98 11.95
C GLN A 446 32.13 -2.61 11.28
N GLU A 447 31.89 -2.58 9.97
CA GLU A 447 31.68 -1.35 9.19
C GLU A 447 30.20 -1.07 8.91
N ALA A 448 29.27 -1.78 9.58
CA ALA A 448 27.84 -1.57 9.42
C ALA A 448 27.47 -0.09 9.63
N PRO A 449 26.65 0.52 8.74
CA PRO A 449 26.38 1.96 8.70
C PRO A 449 25.35 2.39 9.76
N THR A 450 25.52 1.94 10.99
CA THR A 450 24.67 2.27 12.14
C THR A 450 25.51 2.73 13.33
N GLN A 451 25.04 3.78 14.02
CA GLN A 451 25.68 4.33 15.22
C GLN A 451 25.08 3.79 16.51
N SER A 452 23.81 3.41 16.49
CA SER A 452 23.08 2.93 17.66
C SER A 452 22.01 1.94 17.21
N ILE A 453 21.83 0.86 17.95
CA ILE A 453 20.92 -0.24 17.61
C ILE A 453 19.85 -0.36 18.69
N ALA A 454 18.58 -0.29 18.31
CA ALA A 454 17.48 -0.52 19.24
C ALA A 454 17.10 -2.01 19.33
N LEU A 455 17.26 -2.74 18.23
CA LEU A 455 17.02 -4.18 18.15
C LEU A 455 18.16 -4.88 17.40
N LEU A 456 18.81 -5.84 18.04
CA LEU A 456 19.77 -6.74 17.42
C LEU A 456 19.22 -8.16 17.47
N ARG A 457 18.84 -8.72 16.31
CA ARG A 457 18.45 -10.13 16.19
C ARG A 457 19.58 -10.94 15.57
N MET A 458 20.07 -11.93 16.32
CA MET A 458 21.16 -12.83 15.93
C MET A 458 20.56 -14.20 15.60
N ASP A 459 20.75 -14.65 14.36
CA ASP A 459 20.14 -15.84 13.77
C ASP A 459 21.12 -16.50 12.77
N GLY A 460 22.36 -16.66 13.23
CA GLY A 460 23.48 -17.15 12.42
C GLY A 460 23.90 -18.59 12.69
N ASP A 461 23.16 -19.31 13.54
CA ASP A 461 23.32 -20.71 14.01
C ASP A 461 24.65 -21.14 14.65
N LEU A 462 25.78 -20.58 14.21
CA LEU A 462 27.12 -21.02 14.61
C LEU A 462 27.62 -20.19 15.81
N TYR A 463 28.51 -20.78 16.59
CA TYR A 463 29.30 -20.08 17.60
C TYR A 463 30.06 -18.92 16.95
N GLU A 464 30.75 -19.17 15.84
CA GLU A 464 31.51 -18.14 15.11
C GLU A 464 30.61 -16.96 14.70
N SER A 465 29.50 -17.23 14.03
CA SER A 465 28.52 -16.23 13.60
C SER A 465 27.95 -15.41 14.77
N THR A 466 27.62 -16.09 15.88
CA THR A 466 27.09 -15.43 17.08
C THR A 466 28.13 -14.53 17.72
N MET A 467 29.38 -15.00 17.81
CA MET A 467 30.50 -14.24 18.37
C MET A 467 30.84 -13.02 17.52
N ASP A 468 30.95 -13.18 16.19
CA ASP A 468 31.20 -12.08 15.25
C ASP A 468 30.15 -10.98 15.39
N THR A 469 28.87 -11.38 15.51
CA THR A 469 27.76 -10.44 15.69
C THR A 469 27.84 -9.68 17.02
N LEU A 470 28.09 -10.40 18.12
CA LEU A 470 28.22 -9.79 19.45
C LEU A 470 29.41 -8.82 19.51
N VAL A 471 30.59 -9.24 19.03
CA VAL A 471 31.80 -8.42 19.02
C VAL A 471 31.62 -7.14 18.20
N ALA A 472 30.99 -7.23 17.03
CA ALA A 472 30.84 -6.08 16.15
C ALA A 472 29.74 -5.10 16.59
N LEU A 473 28.62 -5.60 17.12
CA LEU A 473 27.38 -4.82 17.25
C LEU A 473 26.86 -4.65 18.68
N TYR A 474 27.20 -5.53 19.63
CA TYR A 474 26.61 -5.50 20.98
C TYR A 474 26.84 -4.14 21.69
N ASP A 475 28.03 -3.58 21.55
CA ASP A 475 28.38 -2.31 22.18
C ASP A 475 27.58 -1.12 21.59
N ARG A 476 27.07 -1.24 20.35
CA ARG A 476 26.20 -0.24 19.71
C ARG A 476 24.73 -0.38 20.10
N VAL A 477 24.33 -1.48 20.74
CA VAL A 477 22.95 -1.63 21.24
C VAL A 477 22.71 -0.58 22.32
N SER A 478 21.62 0.17 22.19
CA SER A 478 21.24 1.20 23.15
C SER A 478 20.88 0.57 24.52
N PRO A 479 21.11 1.27 25.65
CA PRO A 479 20.52 0.90 26.93
C PRO A 479 19.01 0.66 26.82
N GLY A 480 18.52 -0.46 27.35
CA GLY A 480 17.13 -0.90 27.19
C GLY A 480 16.81 -1.55 25.84
N GLY A 481 17.71 -1.45 24.86
CA GLY A 481 17.59 -2.12 23.56
C GLY A 481 17.50 -3.64 23.68
N VAL A 482 16.92 -4.27 22.67
CA VAL A 482 16.61 -5.69 22.68
C VAL A 482 17.68 -6.47 21.92
N VAL A 483 18.21 -7.52 22.53
CA VAL A 483 19.07 -8.51 21.86
C VAL A 483 18.33 -9.84 21.81
N ILE A 484 18.07 -10.34 20.61
CA ILE A 484 17.40 -11.62 20.35
C ILE A 484 18.46 -12.64 19.90
N VAL A 485 18.44 -13.81 20.51
CA VAL A 485 19.27 -14.98 20.17
C VAL A 485 18.33 -16.08 19.70
N ASP A 486 18.20 -16.27 18.39
CA ASP A 486 17.15 -17.14 17.85
C ASP A 486 17.37 -18.62 18.16
N ASP A 487 18.64 -19.05 18.18
CA ASP A 487 19.00 -20.47 18.33
C ASP A 487 19.39 -20.89 19.75
N TYR A 488 19.20 -20.03 20.75
CA TYR A 488 19.69 -20.21 22.12
C TYR A 488 19.30 -21.56 22.75
N GLY A 489 18.06 -21.98 22.51
CA GLY A 489 17.46 -23.20 23.05
C GLY A 489 17.78 -24.46 22.25
N ALA A 490 18.04 -24.31 20.95
CA ALA A 490 18.24 -25.42 20.03
C ALA A 490 19.72 -25.78 19.85
N LEU A 491 20.59 -24.78 19.80
CA LEU A 491 22.00 -24.91 19.47
C LEU A 491 22.84 -24.48 20.68
N ALA A 492 23.48 -25.47 21.32
CA ALA A 492 24.34 -25.23 22.48
C ALA A 492 25.52 -24.29 22.16
N VAL A 493 25.98 -24.30 20.91
CA VAL A 493 27.06 -23.45 20.41
C VAL A 493 26.72 -21.95 20.45
N CYS A 494 25.48 -21.56 20.14
CA CYS A 494 25.01 -20.17 20.26
C CYS A 494 24.96 -19.70 21.71
N ARG A 495 24.50 -20.58 22.61
CA ARG A 495 24.52 -20.30 24.05
C ARG A 495 25.93 -20.14 24.57
N GLN A 496 26.83 -21.03 24.16
CA GLN A 496 28.23 -20.97 24.55
C GLN A 496 28.88 -19.66 24.06
N ALA A 497 28.61 -19.21 22.83
CA ALA A 497 29.12 -17.94 22.32
C ALA A 497 28.65 -16.74 23.16
N LEU A 498 27.39 -16.74 23.59
CA LEU A 498 26.86 -15.70 24.47
C LEU A 498 27.55 -15.72 25.84
N GLU A 499 27.69 -16.91 26.45
CA GLU A 499 28.35 -17.09 27.75
C GLU A 499 29.83 -16.67 27.69
N ASP A 500 30.56 -17.11 26.66
CA ASP A 500 31.97 -16.77 26.45
C ASP A 500 32.16 -15.27 26.21
N PHE A 501 31.26 -14.63 25.44
CA PHE A 501 31.31 -13.18 25.19
C PHE A 501 31.22 -12.36 26.49
N PHE A 502 30.25 -12.65 27.36
CA PHE A 502 30.10 -11.93 28.63
C PHE A 502 31.19 -12.30 29.64
N ALA A 503 31.60 -13.57 29.70
CA ALA A 503 32.71 -14.01 30.55
C ALA A 503 34.02 -13.29 30.21
N ASN A 504 34.34 -13.12 28.91
CA ASN A 504 35.51 -12.39 28.44
C ASN A 504 35.49 -10.89 28.82
N ARG A 505 34.31 -10.35 29.12
CA ARG A 505 34.11 -8.97 29.58
C ARG A 505 34.03 -8.84 31.11
N ALA A 506 34.12 -9.96 31.83
CA ALA A 506 33.84 -10.04 33.27
C ALA A 506 32.46 -9.47 33.63
N GLU A 507 31.48 -9.71 32.76
CA GLU A 507 30.08 -9.32 32.92
C GLU A 507 29.21 -10.57 33.08
N ASP A 508 28.09 -10.46 33.79
CA ASP A 508 27.08 -11.52 33.84
C ASP A 508 26.19 -11.49 32.59
N VAL A 509 25.80 -12.66 32.08
CA VAL A 509 24.80 -12.74 31.02
C VAL A 509 23.48 -12.14 31.53
N PRO A 510 22.87 -11.17 30.81
CA PRO A 510 21.60 -10.57 31.23
C PRO A 510 20.47 -11.59 31.36
N ALA A 511 19.46 -11.25 32.16
CA ALA A 511 18.30 -12.13 32.36
C ALA A 511 17.56 -12.39 31.04
N LEU A 512 17.56 -13.65 30.61
CA LEU A 512 16.96 -14.09 29.35
C LEU A 512 15.48 -14.41 29.51
N HIS A 513 14.70 -13.96 28.53
CA HIS A 513 13.30 -14.29 28.32
C HIS A 513 13.22 -15.37 27.24
N ARG A 514 12.73 -16.56 27.60
CA ARG A 514 12.49 -17.64 26.62
C ARG A 514 11.25 -17.33 25.79
N ILE A 515 11.37 -17.45 24.48
CA ILE A 515 10.27 -17.24 23.53
C ILE A 515 9.54 -18.56 23.28
N ASP A 516 10.29 -19.55 22.80
CA ASP A 516 9.80 -20.88 22.46
C ASP A 516 10.88 -21.95 22.73
N TRP A 517 10.84 -23.05 21.97
CA TRP A 517 11.80 -24.13 22.09
C TRP A 517 13.24 -23.72 21.71
N THR A 518 13.41 -22.66 20.92
CA THR A 518 14.71 -22.18 20.44
C THR A 518 15.00 -20.74 20.87
N GLY A 519 14.11 -19.80 20.59
CA GLY A 519 14.39 -18.37 20.74
C GLY A 519 14.48 -17.92 22.19
N ALA A 520 15.38 -16.97 22.44
CA ALA A 520 15.43 -16.18 23.66
C ALA A 520 15.79 -14.73 23.34
N TYR A 521 15.46 -13.80 24.23
CA TYR A 521 15.93 -12.42 24.14
C TYR A 521 16.24 -11.85 25.51
N PHE A 522 16.97 -10.75 25.56
CA PHE A 522 17.17 -9.95 26.76
C PHE A 522 17.20 -8.47 26.43
N TYR A 523 16.96 -7.65 27.45
CA TYR A 523 17.14 -6.19 27.35
C TYR A 523 18.56 -5.84 27.79
N LYS A 524 19.26 -5.04 27.00
CA LYS A 524 20.59 -4.55 27.37
C LYS A 524 20.48 -3.70 28.65
N PRO A 525 21.20 -4.05 29.73
CA PRO A 525 21.16 -3.28 30.96
C PRO A 525 21.56 -1.83 30.73
N ALA A 526 21.01 -0.92 31.55
CA ALA A 526 21.55 0.43 31.62
C ALA A 526 23.01 0.36 32.07
N THR A 527 23.91 1.08 31.38
CA THR A 527 25.27 1.26 31.87
C THR A 527 25.16 1.93 33.24
N ALA A 528 25.60 1.24 34.30
CA ALA A 528 25.83 1.90 35.57
C ALA A 528 26.81 3.05 35.30
N ASP A 529 26.44 4.28 35.68
CA ASP A 529 27.37 5.40 35.61
C ASP A 529 28.65 4.97 36.33
N LYS A 530 29.72 4.74 35.57
CA LYS A 530 31.06 4.66 36.16
C LYS A 530 31.34 6.07 36.64
N GLU A 531 31.07 6.31 37.93
CA GLU A 531 31.50 7.53 38.62
C GLU A 531 32.98 7.77 38.25
N ALA A 532 33.22 8.90 37.58
CA ALA A 532 34.53 9.33 37.11
C ALA A 532 35.42 9.80 38.26
#